data_AF-A0A2V5S514-F1
#
_entry.id   AF-A0A2V5S514-F1
#
_cell.length_a   1.000
_cell.length_b   1.000
_cell.length_c   1.000
_cell.angle_alpha   90.00
_cell.angle_beta   90.00
_cell.angle_gamma   90.00
#
_symmetry.space_group_name_H-M   'P 1'
#
loop_
_entity.id
_entity.type
_entity.pdbx_description
1 polymer ?
#
loop_
_entity_poly.entity_id
_entity_poly.type
_entity_poly.pdbx_seq_one_letter_code
_entity_poly.pdbx_strand_id
1 'polypeptide(L)' 'MTIFEKIIARQVPAKIIWEDEDVVAFHDVNPQAPVHVLIVPKTVVPRLTDATDGDRALL' A
#
# COMPACT_ATOMS: atom_id res chain seq x y z
N MET A 1 -3.04 11.94 6.10
CA MET A 1 -4.13 10.97 5.86
C MET A 1 -4.56 10.96 4.40
N THR A 2 -3.90 10.09 3.66
CA THR A 2 -4.10 9.70 2.26
C THR A 2 -5.22 8.66 2.15
N ILE A 3 -5.61 8.33 0.93
CA ILE A 3 -6.55 7.23 0.67
C ILE A 3 -5.98 5.88 1.12
N PHE A 4 -4.67 5.67 0.99
CA PHE A 4 -4.01 4.43 1.41
C PHE A 4 -4.02 4.25 2.92
N GLU A 5 -3.77 5.33 3.68
CA GLU A 5 -3.91 5.31 5.15
C GLU A 5 -5.34 4.92 5.57
N LYS A 6 -6.37 5.39 4.85
CA LYS A 6 -7.76 5.00 5.12
C LYS A 6 -8.05 3.52 4.80
N ILE A 7 -7.43 2.97 3.75
CA ILE A 7 -7.55 1.54 3.41
C ILE A 7 -6.88 0.69 4.49
N ILE A 8 -5.67 1.05 4.92
CA ILE A 8 -4.95 0.38 6.02
C ILE A 8 -5.79 0.43 7.31
N ALA A 9 -6.38 1.58 7.63
CA ALA A 9 -7.25 1.77 8.78
C ALA A 9 -8.66 1.14 8.64
N ARG A 10 -8.93 0.42 7.55
CA ARG A 10 -10.22 -0.21 7.23
C ARG A 10 -11.43 0.75 7.21
N GLN A 11 -11.18 2.03 6.94
CA GLN A 11 -12.22 3.07 6.83
C GLN A 11 -12.83 3.13 5.42
N VAL A 12 -12.10 2.64 4.42
CA VAL A 12 -12.54 2.55 3.03
C VAL A 12 -12.43 1.09 2.59
N PRO A 13 -13.46 0.52 1.92
CA PRO A 13 -13.39 -0.85 1.45
C PRO A 13 -12.32 -1.00 0.35
N ALA A 14 -11.53 -2.06 0.43
CA ALA A 14 -10.60 -2.50 -0.59
C ALA A 14 -10.60 -4.02 -0.67
N LYS A 15 -10.40 -4.57 -1.87
CA LYS A 15 -10.26 -6.02 -2.06
C LYS A 15 -8.83 -6.44 -1.73
N ILE A 16 -8.56 -6.62 -0.43
CA ILE A 16 -7.26 -7.04 0.09
C ILE A 16 -7.02 -8.50 -0.25
N ILE A 17 -5.83 -8.80 -0.76
CA ILE A 17 -5.38 -10.16 -1.11
C ILE A 17 -4.23 -10.64 -0.23
N TRP A 18 -3.53 -9.72 0.44
CA TRP A 18 -2.47 -10.01 1.39
C TRP A 18 -2.34 -8.87 2.39
N GLU A 19 -2.01 -9.20 3.63
CA GLU A 19 -1.60 -8.24 4.64
C GLU A 19 -0.70 -8.93 5.66
N ASP A 20 0.40 -8.26 6.02
CA ASP A 20 1.30 -8.65 7.10
C ASP A 20 1.65 -7.43 7.97
N GLU A 21 2.73 -7.50 8.74
CA GLU A 21 3.16 -6.40 9.63
C GLU A 21 3.60 -5.15 8.86
N ASP A 22 4.13 -5.31 7.65
CA ASP A 22 4.84 -4.27 6.92
C ASP A 22 4.00 -3.68 5.78
N VAL A 23 3.17 -4.49 5.12
CA VAL A 23 2.46 -4.10 3.90
C VAL A 23 1.01 -4.56 3.87
N VAL A 24 0.23 -3.90 3.01
CA VAL A 24 -1.08 -4.38 2.55
C VAL A 24 -1.08 -4.42 1.01
N ALA A 25 -1.58 -5.53 0.45
CA ALA A 25 -1.76 -5.66 -0.99
C ALA A 25 -3.25 -5.79 -1.33
N PHE A 26 -3.71 -5.00 -2.28
CA PHE A 26 -5.11 -4.97 -2.70
C PHE A 26 -5.26 -4.66 -4.19
N HIS A 27 -6.39 -5.05 -4.76
CA HIS A 27 -6.70 -4.75 -6.16
C HIS A 27 -6.94 -3.25 -6.37
N ASP A 28 -6.39 -2.71 -7.45
CA ASP A 28 -6.73 -1.36 -7.91
C ASP A 28 -8.22 -1.28 -8.29
N VAL A 29 -8.88 -0.16 -7.96
CA VAL A 29 -10.29 0.09 -8.27
C VAL A 29 -10.52 0.37 -9.77
N ASN A 30 -9.48 0.84 -10.47
CA ASN A 30 -9.46 1.10 -11.90
C ASN A 30 -8.28 0.35 -12.57
N PRO A 31 -8.36 -0.98 -12.69
CA PRO A 31 -7.27 -1.82 -13.16
C PRO A 31 -6.87 -1.50 -14.61
N GLN A 32 -5.57 -1.42 -14.90
CA GLN A 32 -5.01 -1.16 -16.24
C GLN A 32 -4.58 -2.44 -16.98
N ALA A 33 -4.76 -3.59 -16.34
CA ALA A 33 -4.44 -4.93 -16.84
C ALA A 33 -5.40 -5.95 -16.18
N PRO A 34 -5.52 -7.19 -16.70
CA PRO A 34 -6.37 -8.22 -16.12
C PRO A 34 -6.11 -8.48 -14.63
N VAL A 35 -4.85 -8.28 -14.21
CA VAL A 35 -4.43 -8.27 -12.81
C VAL A 35 -3.68 -6.97 -12.56
N HIS A 36 -4.19 -6.14 -11.66
CA HIS A 36 -3.54 -4.92 -11.20
C HIS A 36 -3.70 -4.82 -9.69
N VAL A 37 -2.57 -4.90 -8.98
CA VAL A 37 -2.49 -4.94 -7.52
C VAL A 37 -1.54 -3.84 -7.07
N LEU A 38 -1.93 -3.11 -6.05
CA LEU A 38 -1.09 -2.15 -5.35
C LEU A 38 -0.59 -2.80 -4.07
N ILE A 39 0.73 -2.76 -3.86
CA ILE A 39 1.38 -3.15 -2.60
C ILE A 39 1.79 -1.84 -1.93
N VAL A 40 1.23 -1.58 -0.75
CA VAL A 40 1.43 -0.32 -0.05
C VAL A 40 2.03 -0.58 1.33
N PRO A 41 3.18 0.03 1.65
CA PRO A 41 3.75 -0.02 3.00
C PRO A 41 2.83 0.61 4.04
N LYS A 42 2.79 0.01 5.24
CA LYS A 42 2.09 0.59 6.41
C LYS A 42 2.84 1.78 6.99
N THR A 43 4.17 1.77 6.90
CA THR A 43 5.01 2.94 7.19
C THR A 43 4.88 3.95 6.05
N VAL A 44 4.56 5.20 6.39
CA VAL A 44 4.31 6.24 5.39
C VAL A 44 5.62 6.76 4.80
N VAL A 45 5.91 6.36 3.57
CA VAL A 45 6.94 6.96 2.71
C VAL A 45 6.23 7.63 1.53
N PRO A 46 6.06 8.96 1.51
CA PRO A 46 5.19 9.63 0.54
C PRO A 46 5.58 9.40 -0.92
N ARG A 47 6.89 9.30 -1.17
CA ARG A 47 7.49 9.07 -2.48
C ARG A 47 8.78 8.28 -2.30
N LEU A 48 9.18 7.52 -3.32
CA LEU A 48 10.42 6.75 -3.28
C LEU A 48 11.66 7.63 -2.98
N THR A 49 11.67 8.89 -3.43
CA THR A 49 12.76 9.84 -3.16
C THR A 49 12.88 10.27 -1.70
N ASP A 50 11.83 10.05 -0.91
CA ASP A 50 11.79 10.40 0.51
C ASP A 50 12.22 9.22 1.39
N ALA A 51 12.52 8.06 0.80
CA ALA A 51 12.98 6.88 1.51
C ALA A 51 14.37 7.11 2.13
N THR A 52 14.56 6.53 3.31
CA THR A 52 15.81 6.58 4.07
C THR A 52 16.44 5.19 4.17
N ASP A 53 17.66 5.09 4.68
CA ASP A 53 18.31 3.80 4.95
C ASP A 53 17.50 2.90 5.90
N GLY A 54 16.65 3.50 6.75
CA GLY A 54 15.74 2.75 7.63
C GLY A 54 14.62 2.02 6.89
N ASP A 55 14.26 2.47 5.69
CA ASP A 55 13.18 1.89 4.88
C ASP A 55 13.67 0.76 3.97
N ARG A 56 14.98 0.45 3.98
CA ARG A 56 15.61 -0.50 3.06
C ARG A 56 15.06 -1.93 3.14
N ALA A 57 14.60 -2.36 4.31
CA ALA A 57 14.00 -3.70 4.44
C ALA A 57 12.58 -3.78 3.86
N LEU A 58 11.95 -2.63 3.62
CA LEU A 58 10.55 -2.47 3.22
C LEU A 58 10.36 -2.25 1.71
N LEU A 59 11.41 -1.79 1.00
CA LEU A 59 11.40 -1.36 -0.41
C LEU A 59 12.41 -2.13 -1.26
#